data_AF-A0A7C3QXN1-F1
#
_entry.id   AF-A0A7C3QXN1-F1
#
_cell.length_a   1.000
_cell.length_b   1.000
_cell.length_c   1.000
_cell.angle_alpha   90.00
_cell.angle_beta   90.00
_cell.angle_gamma   90.00
#
_symmetry.space_group_name_H-M   'P 1'
#
loop_
_entity.id
_entity.type
_entity.pdbx_description
1 polymer ?
#
loop_
_entity_poly.entity_id
_entity_poly.type
_entity_poly.pdbx_seq_one_letter_code
_entity_poly.pdbx_strand_id
1 'polypeptide(L)'
;MNFFLQPLTLLTFLPLLGVLVLFFIPSDKKNVLRWTALGTSLVVFALSLWVLGMFNAAETDSAGTLHLVAQYNWITVAGWDIQYYMGIDGLSILLVLLTAFLTPIS
;
A
#
# COMPACT_ATOMS: atom_id res chain seq x y z
N MET A 1 -18.23 4.42 3.56
CA MET A 1 -16.79 4.69 3.76
C MET A 1 -16.05 3.36 3.73
N ASN A 2 -15.49 2.99 2.58
CA ASN A 2 -14.83 1.69 2.44
C ASN A 2 -13.31 1.83 2.62
N PHE A 3 -12.87 2.42 3.74
CA PHE A 3 -11.46 2.66 4.06
C PHE A 3 -10.61 1.39 3.89
N PHE A 4 -11.11 0.27 4.42
CA PHE A 4 -10.44 -1.03 4.38
C PHE A 4 -10.43 -1.71 3.00
N LEU A 5 -11.30 -1.30 2.08
CA LEU A 5 -11.34 -1.86 0.72
C LEU A 5 -10.66 -0.94 -0.29
N GLN A 6 -10.20 0.23 0.14
CA GLN A 6 -9.48 1.17 -0.70
C GLN A 6 -8.12 0.56 -1.09
N PRO A 7 -7.80 0.43 -2.40
CA PRO A 7 -6.59 -0.26 -2.85
C PRO A 7 -5.29 0.31 -2.27
N LEU A 8 -5.15 1.63 -2.21
CA LEU A 8 -3.96 2.29 -1.68
C LEU A 8 -3.79 2.06 -0.17
N THR A 9 -4.89 2.08 0.58
CA THR A 9 -4.89 1.80 2.02
C THR A 9 -4.48 0.35 2.26
N LEU A 10 -5.07 -0.60 1.51
CA LEU A 10 -4.68 -2.01 1.58
C LEU A 10 -3.20 -2.19 1.29
N LEU A 11 -2.70 -1.63 0.17
CA LEU A 11 -1.30 -1.74 -0.22
C LEU A 11 -0.35 -1.19 0.86
N THR A 12 -0.72 -0.09 1.50
CA THR A 12 0.08 0.57 2.54
C THR A 12 0.13 -0.23 3.84
N PHE A 13 -1.00 -0.80 4.28
CA PHE A 13 -1.09 -1.44 5.59
C PHE A 13 -0.97 -2.97 5.56
N LEU A 14 -1.07 -3.63 4.40
CA LEU A 14 -0.91 -5.08 4.30
C LEU A 14 0.44 -5.59 4.86
N PRO A 15 1.60 -4.92 4.65
CA PRO A 15 2.86 -5.36 5.24
C PRO A 15 2.80 -5.51 6.76
N LEU A 16 2.00 -4.70 7.47
CA LEU A 16 1.83 -4.81 8.92
C LEU A 16 1.17 -6.14 9.33
N LEU A 17 0.27 -6.69 8.51
CA LEU A 17 -0.29 -8.01 8.78
C LEU A 17 0.79 -9.10 8.70
N GLY A 18 1.73 -8.99 7.75
CA GLY A 18 2.89 -9.88 7.68
C GLY A 18 3.79 -9.77 8.91
N VAL A 19 4.04 -8.54 9.38
CA VAL A 19 4.79 -8.30 10.64
C VAL A 19 4.08 -8.95 11.82
N LEU A 20 2.75 -8.80 11.91
CA LEU A 20 1.96 -9.41 12.97
C LEU A 20 2.04 -10.94 12.93
N VAL A 21 1.99 -11.56 11.75
CA VAL A 21 2.18 -13.01 11.62
C VAL A 21 3.59 -13.43 12.02
N LEU A 22 4.62 -12.70 11.57
CA LEU A 22 6.02 -12.95 11.94
C LEU A 22 6.26 -12.84 13.44
N PHE A 23 5.58 -11.92 14.12
CA PHE A 23 5.70 -11.70 15.57
C PHE A 23 5.35 -12.94 16.40
N PHE A 24 4.43 -13.78 15.93
CA PHE A 24 4.05 -15.02 16.62
C PHE A 24 4.96 -16.22 16.29
N ILE A 25 5.90 -16.07 15.36
CA ILE A 25 6.80 -17.16 14.96
C ILE A 25 8.06 -17.12 15.85
N PRO A 26 8.44 -18.23 16.52
CA PRO A 26 9.66 -18.30 17.30
C PRO A 26 10.91 -17.99 16.47
N SER A 27 11.85 -17.23 17.03
CA SER A 27 13.09 -16.80 16.37
C SER A 27 13.97 -17.96 15.89
N ASP A 28 13.85 -19.14 16.49
CA ASP A 28 14.63 -20.32 16.13
C ASP A 28 14.18 -20.93 14.79
N LYS A 29 12.93 -20.68 14.37
CA LYS A 29 12.37 -21.19 13.13
C LYS A 29 12.68 -20.28 11.94
N LYS A 30 13.98 -20.06 11.70
CA LYS A 30 14.49 -19.16 10.63
C LYS A 30 13.90 -19.45 9.25
N ASN A 31 13.71 -20.73 8.90
CA ASN A 31 13.14 -21.09 7.62
C ASN A 31 11.68 -20.62 7.49
N VAL A 32 10.87 -20.81 8.54
CA VAL A 32 9.47 -20.37 8.54
C VAL A 32 9.39 -18.84 8.45
N LEU A 33 10.20 -18.12 9.23
CA LEU A 33 10.27 -16.66 9.17
C LEU A 33 10.59 -16.15 7.75
N ARG A 34 11.58 -16.74 7.07
CA ARG A 34 11.96 -16.36 5.70
C ARG A 34 10.84 -16.60 4.69
N TRP A 35 10.22 -17.77 4.72
CA TRP A 35 9.12 -18.09 3.80
C TRP A 35 7.87 -17.24 4.07
N THR A 36 7.56 -16.93 5.34
CA THR A 36 6.45 -16.03 5.69
C THR A 36 6.72 -14.59 5.23
N ALA A 37 7.93 -14.09 5.43
CA ALA A 37 8.32 -12.75 4.96
C ALA A 37 8.27 -12.66 3.43
N LEU A 38 8.82 -13.66 2.73
CA LEU A 38 8.78 -13.74 1.27
C LEU A 38 7.34 -13.86 0.74
N GLY A 39 6.51 -14.69 1.36
CA GLY A 39 5.10 -14.80 1.00
C GLY A 39 4.36 -13.48 1.16
N THR A 40 4.60 -12.78 2.27
CA THR A 40 4.01 -11.45 2.52
C THR A 40 4.45 -10.45 1.45
N SER A 41 5.74 -10.35 1.15
CA SER A 41 6.25 -9.38 0.17
C SER A 41 5.76 -9.68 -1.24
N LEU A 42 5.62 -10.96 -1.63
CA LEU A 42 5.01 -11.35 -2.90
C LEU A 42 3.52 -10.97 -2.98
N VAL A 43 2.76 -11.10 -1.89
CA VAL A 43 1.35 -10.66 -1.86
C VAL A 43 1.26 -9.14 -2.00
N VAL A 44 2.12 -8.38 -1.31
CA VAL A 44 2.20 -6.91 -1.45
C VAL A 44 2.56 -6.53 -2.89
N PHE A 45 3.50 -7.23 -3.53
CA PHE A 45 3.85 -7.03 -4.93
C PHE A 45 2.70 -7.37 -5.89
N ALA A 46 1.96 -8.45 -5.66
CA ALA A 46 0.78 -8.76 -6.45
C ALA A 46 -0.31 -7.67 -6.32
N LEU A 47 -0.49 -7.11 -5.12
CA LEU A 47 -1.39 -5.98 -4.92
C LEU A 47 -0.91 -4.70 -5.63
N SER A 48 0.39 -4.42 -5.68
CA SER A 48 0.89 -3.25 -6.41
C SER A 48 0.65 -3.37 -7.92
N LEU A 49 0.77 -4.59 -8.48
CA LEU A 49 0.39 -4.87 -9.88
C LEU A 49 -1.11 -4.69 -10.12
N TRP A 50 -1.96 -5.09 -9.17
CA TRP A 50 -3.39 -4.85 -9.27
C TRP A 50 -3.73 -3.35 -9.24
N VAL A 51 -3.07 -2.57 -8.38
CA VAL A 51 -3.20 -1.10 -8.34
C VAL A 51 -2.74 -0.48 -9.67
N LEU A 52 -1.64 -0.97 -10.25
CA LEU A 52 -1.18 -0.54 -11.58
C LEU A 52 -2.23 -0.83 -12.66
N GLY A 53 -2.88 -1.99 -12.63
CA GLY A 53 -3.96 -2.34 -13.57
C GLY A 53 -5.21 -1.47 -13.43
N MET A 54 -5.44 -0.87 -12.25
CA MET A 54 -6.51 0.10 -12.02
C MET A 54 -6.13 1.53 -12.42
N PHE A 55 -4.83 1.80 -12.63
CA PHE A 55 -4.36 3.12 -12.98
C PHE A 55 -4.63 3.43 -14.45
N ASN A 56 -5.57 4.32 -14.72
CA ASN A 56 -5.85 4.81 -16.06
C ASN A 56 -4.97 6.01 -16.39
N ALA A 57 -3.93 5.80 -17.19
CA ALA A 57 -3.03 6.89 -17.60
C ALA A 57 -3.70 7.92 -18.53
N ALA A 58 -4.77 7.54 -19.24
CA ALA A 58 -5.47 8.42 -20.19
C ALA A 58 -6.38 9.46 -19.51
N GLU A 59 -6.80 9.23 -18.26
CA GLU A 59 -7.53 10.22 -17.46
C GLU A 59 -6.63 11.32 -16.87
N THR A 60 -5.31 11.14 -16.92
CA THR A 60 -4.31 12.06 -16.35
C THR A 60 -4.05 13.32 -17.20
N ASP A 61 -4.78 13.51 -18.31
CA ASP A 61 -4.63 14.66 -19.23
C ASP A 61 -4.97 16.02 -18.56
N SER A 62 -5.58 15.99 -17.37
CA SER A 62 -5.65 17.15 -16.48
C SER A 62 -4.42 17.17 -15.58
N ALA A 63 -3.33 17.81 -16.05
CA ALA A 63 -2.06 17.91 -15.33
C ALA A 63 -2.24 18.17 -13.82
N GLY A 64 -1.93 17.16 -12.99
CA GLY A 64 -1.93 17.25 -11.52
C GLY A 64 -3.08 16.54 -10.80
N THR A 65 -3.97 15.81 -11.48
CA THR A 65 -5.02 15.04 -10.79
C THR A 65 -4.47 13.76 -10.17
N LEU A 66 -4.68 13.62 -8.85
CA LEU A 66 -4.43 12.36 -8.15
C LEU A 66 -5.52 11.34 -8.50
N HIS A 67 -5.10 10.12 -8.76
CA HIS A 67 -5.95 8.96 -9.04
C HIS A 67 -6.04 8.06 -7.80
N LEU A 68 -7.06 7.21 -7.75
CA LEU A 68 -7.36 6.31 -6.62
C LEU A 68 -7.40 7.02 -5.26
N VAL A 69 -7.95 8.24 -5.22
CA VAL A 69 -7.93 9.11 -4.04
C VAL A 69 -8.72 8.51 -2.88
N ALA A 70 -8.01 8.39 -1.76
CA ALA A 70 -8.46 7.98 -0.45
C ALA A 70 -8.54 9.23 0.44
N GLN A 71 -9.74 9.82 0.53
CA GLN A 71 -9.99 11.01 1.34
C GLN A 71 -10.93 10.67 2.51
N TYR A 72 -10.44 10.83 3.74
CA TYR A 72 -11.20 10.57 4.95
C TYR A 72 -10.92 11.63 6.01
N ASN A 73 -11.94 12.03 6.76
CA ASN A 73 -11.74 12.90 7.92
C ASN A 73 -11.00 12.11 9.00
N TRP A 74 -9.84 12.62 9.45
CA TRP A 74 -9.00 11.94 10.42
C TRP A 74 -9.26 12.44 11.84
N ILE A 75 -9.09 13.74 12.08
CA ILE A 75 -9.33 14.35 13.39
C ILE A 75 -9.71 15.82 13.25
N THR A 76 -10.63 16.28 14.10
CA THR A 76 -10.98 17.70 14.22
C THR A 76 -10.41 18.23 15.53
N VAL A 77 -9.50 19.21 15.48
CA VAL A 77 -8.86 19.78 16.69
C VAL A 77 -8.90 21.30 16.61
N ALA A 78 -9.36 21.96 17.68
CA ALA A 78 -9.39 23.42 17.80
C ALA A 78 -10.06 24.14 16.61
N GLY A 79 -11.08 23.52 16.00
CA GLY A 79 -11.79 24.05 14.82
C GLY A 79 -11.15 23.74 13.47
N TRP A 80 -10.06 22.99 13.43
CA TRP A 80 -9.41 22.54 12.20
C TRP A 80 -9.79 21.11 11.87
N ASP A 81 -10.36 20.89 10.68
CA ASP A 81 -10.62 19.56 10.15
C ASP A 81 -9.39 19.02 9.41
N ILE A 82 -8.71 18.04 10.02
CA ILE A 82 -7.55 17.38 9.41
C ILE A 82 -8.03 16.14 8.67
N GLN A 83 -7.64 16.02 7.41
CA GLN A 83 -8.03 14.93 6.54
C GLN A 83 -6.84 14.02 6.22
N TYR A 84 -7.08 12.72 6.22
CA TYR A 84 -6.24 11.76 5.53
C TYR A 84 -6.53 11.87 4.04
N TYR A 85 -5.54 12.33 3.29
CA TYR A 85 -5.64 12.50 1.85
C TYR A 85 -4.47 11.78 1.18
N MET A 86 -4.76 10.64 0.56
CA MET A 86 -3.77 9.82 -0.14
C MET A 86 -4.27 9.56 -1.56
N GLY A 87 -3.42 9.74 -2.55
CA GLY A 87 -3.69 9.40 -3.94
C GLY A 87 -2.38 9.09 -4.65
N ILE A 88 -2.49 8.61 -5.89
CA ILE A 88 -1.33 8.33 -6.74
C ILE A 88 -1.41 9.14 -8.03
N ASP A 89 -0.26 9.53 -8.54
CA ASP A 89 -0.04 10.17 -9.84
C ASP A 89 0.85 9.28 -10.72
N GLY A 90 1.17 9.75 -11.92
CA GLY A 90 2.00 8.99 -12.87
C GLY A 90 3.42 8.68 -12.38
N LEU A 91 3.98 9.46 -11.45
CA LEU A 91 5.32 9.20 -10.90
C LEU A 91 5.26 8.23 -9.71
N SER A 92 4.37 8.49 -8.76
CA SER A 92 4.22 7.71 -7.54
C SER A 92 3.81 6.27 -7.82
N ILE A 93 2.99 5.99 -8.84
CA ILE A 93 2.67 4.60 -9.20
C ILE A 93 3.92 3.78 -9.57
N LEU A 94 4.89 4.41 -10.26
CA LEU A 94 6.16 3.76 -10.60
C LEU A 94 7.01 3.51 -9.35
N LEU A 95 7.04 4.48 -8.42
CA LEU A 95 7.76 4.35 -7.16
C LEU A 95 7.16 3.26 -6.27
N VAL A 96 5.83 3.21 -6.17
CA VAL A 96 5.10 2.17 -5.42
C VAL A 96 5.40 0.79 -6.00
N LEU A 97 5.36 0.64 -7.32
CA LEU A 97 5.68 -0.61 -8.00
C LEU A 97 7.15 -1.02 -7.74
N LEU A 98 8.08 -0.08 -7.83
CA LEU A 98 9.50 -0.31 -7.57
C LEU A 98 9.75 -0.77 -6.13
N THR A 99 9.17 -0.10 -5.14
CA THR A 99 9.31 -0.49 -3.72
C THR A 99 8.76 -1.89 -3.47
N ALA A 100 7.58 -2.18 -4.00
CA ALA A 100 6.96 -3.50 -3.84
C ALA A 100 7.75 -4.60 -4.57
N PHE A 101 8.39 -4.29 -5.70
CA PHE A 101 9.24 -5.22 -6.45
C PHE A 101 10.59 -5.49 -5.76
N LEU A 102 11.21 -4.47 -5.17
CA LEU A 102 12.50 -4.62 -4.49
C LEU A 102 12.40 -5.39 -3.17
N THR A 103 11.28 -5.27 -2.45
CA THR A 103 11.07 -5.91 -1.15
C THR A 103 11.29 -7.44 -1.12
N PRO A 104 10.78 -8.25 -2.08
CA PRO A 104 11.07 -9.69 -2.11
C PRO A 104 12.51 -10.04 -2.53
N ILE A 105 13.25 -9.10 -3.12
CA ILE A 105 14.60 -9.33 -3.68
C ILE A 105 15.70 -8.91 -2.68
N SER A 106 15.43 -7.89 -1.85
CA SER A 106 16.38 -7.30 -0.89
C SER A 106 16.71 -8.20 0.29
#